data_AF-A0A4Q3VM31-F1
#
_entry.id   AF-A0A4Q3VM31-F1
#
_cell.length_a   1.000
_cell.length_b   1.000
_cell.length_c   1.000
_cell.angle_alpha   90.00
_cell.angle_beta   90.00
_cell.angle_gamma   90.00
#
_symmetry.space_group_name_H-M   'P 1'
#
loop_
_entity.id
_entity.type
_entity.pdbx_description
1 polymer ?
#
loop_
_entity_poly.entity_id
_entity_poly.type
_entity_poly.pdbx_seq_one_letter_code
_entity_poly.pdbx_strand_id
1 'polypeptide(L)' 'MNHKFVDRISSELDEVKKAGLYKTERVITSPQGAEITVNGKKVLNFCANNYLGLSSHPKVMEAARKYV' A
#
# COMPACT_ATOMS: atom_id res chain seq x y z
N MET A 1 10.44 -28.85 4.57
CA MET A 1 9.53 -27.81 5.09
C MET A 1 8.82 -28.34 6.33
N ASN A 2 8.55 -27.49 7.33
CA ASN A 2 7.75 -27.91 8.47
C ASN A 2 6.26 -27.87 8.10
N HIS A 3 5.70 -29.02 7.74
CA HIS A 3 4.30 -29.12 7.30
C HIS A 3 3.30 -28.69 8.38
N LYS A 4 3.52 -29.08 9.64
CA LYS A 4 2.65 -28.69 10.77
C LYS A 4 2.57 -27.17 10.95
N PHE A 5 3.68 -26.48 10.71
CA PHE A 5 3.70 -25.02 10.76
C PHE A 5 2.86 -24.41 9.62
N VAL A 6 3.06 -24.87 8.38
CA VAL A 6 2.31 -24.38 7.21
C VAL A 6 0.80 -24.61 7.36
N ASP A 7 0.40 -25.79 7.83
CA ASP A 7 -1.01 -26.12 8.06
C ASP A 7 -1.64 -25.20 9.12
N ARG A 8 -0.94 -24.95 10.23
CA ARG A 8 -1.39 -24.03 11.28
C ARG A 8 -1.57 -22.61 10.74
N ILE A 9 -0.57 -22.08 10.03
CA ILE A 9 -0.66 -20.73 9.43
C ILE A 9 -1.80 -20.65 8.42
N SER A 10 -2.03 -21.70 7.63
CA SER A 10 -3.14 -21.71 6.66
C SER A 10 -4.51 -21.68 7.35
N SER A 11 -4.68 -22.42 8.44
CA SER A 11 -5.90 -22.38 9.28
C SER A 11 -6.12 -20.99 9.89
N GLU A 12 -5.07 -20.40 10.49
CA GLU A 12 -5.14 -19.06 11.08
C GLU A 12 -5.52 -17.99 10.04
N LEU A 13 -4.99 -18.08 8.81
CA LEU A 13 -5.37 -17.18 7.73
C LEU A 13 -6.84 -17.32 7.32
N ASP A 14 -7.36 -18.55 7.30
CA ASP A 14 -8.76 -18.78 6.97
C ASP A 14 -9.71 -18.30 8.07
N GLU A 15 -9.30 -18.41 9.33
CA GLU A 15 -10.02 -17.79 10.46
C GLU A 15 -10.04 -16.26 10.35
N VAL A 16 -8.90 -15.64 10.03
CA VAL A 16 -8.79 -14.19 9.82
C VAL A 16 -9.67 -13.72 8.64
N LYS A 17 -9.75 -14.50 7.56
CA LYS A 17 -10.65 -14.24 6.43
C LYS A 17 -12.12 -14.34 6.83
N LYS A 18 -12.51 -15.42 7.52
CA LYS A 18 -13.90 -15.63 8.00
C LYS A 18 -14.33 -14.54 8.98
N ALA A 19 -13.41 -14.02 9.78
CA ALA A 19 -13.64 -12.91 10.70
C ALA A 19 -13.70 -11.53 10.02
N GLY A 20 -13.45 -11.43 8.70
CA GLY A 20 -13.41 -10.15 7.99
C GLY A 20 -12.20 -9.26 8.35
N LEU A 21 -11.18 -9.84 8.99
CA LEU A 21 -9.97 -9.14 9.43
C LEU A 21 -8.84 -9.22 8.40
N TYR A 22 -9.01 -10.04 7.36
CA TYR A 22 -8.03 -10.18 6.29
C TYR A 22 -7.94 -8.90 5.46
N LYS A 23 -6.73 -8.35 5.34
CA LYS A 23 -6.48 -7.13 4.56
C LYS A 23 -6.08 -7.49 3.14
N THR A 24 -6.86 -7.01 2.18
CA THR A 24 -6.48 -7.06 0.77
C THR A 24 -5.83 -5.73 0.39
N GLU A 25 -4.63 -5.79 -0.18
CA GLU A 25 -3.93 -4.61 -0.66
C GLU A 25 -4.62 -4.04 -1.91
N ARG A 26 -4.54 -2.72 -2.07
CA ARG A 26 -4.97 -2.05 -3.30
C ARG A 26 -3.74 -1.40 -3.92
N VAL A 27 -3.43 -1.77 -5.15
CA VAL A 27 -2.22 -1.28 -5.83
C VAL A 27 -2.45 0.13 -6.35
N ILE A 28 -1.61 1.05 -5.89
CA ILE A 28 -1.56 2.44 -6.37
C ILE A 28 -0.55 2.50 -7.52
N THR A 29 -0.97 3.02 -8.67
CA THR A 29 -0.15 3.08 -9.91
C THR A 29 0.22 4.50 -10.33
N SER A 30 -0.03 5.49 -9.47
CA SER A 30 0.36 6.89 -9.65
C SER A 30 1.36 7.33 -8.56
N PRO A 31 2.05 8.47 -8.74
CA PRO A 31 2.71 9.15 -7.62
C PRO A 31 1.73 9.47 -6.48
N GLN A 32 2.26 9.74 -5.28
CA GLN A 32 1.44 10.10 -4.12
C GLN A 32 0.96 11.55 -4.22
N GLY A 33 -0.30 11.78 -3.88
CA GLY A 33 -0.94 13.09 -3.91
C GLY A 33 -2.37 13.04 -3.38
N ALA A 34 -3.08 14.16 -3.47
CA ALA A 34 -4.50 14.22 -3.12
C ALA A 34 -5.37 13.37 -4.05
N GLU A 35 -5.04 13.31 -5.35
CA GLU A 35 -5.62 12.36 -6.32
C GLU A 35 -4.60 11.24 -6.60
N ILE A 36 -5.06 9.99 -6.58
CA ILE A 36 -4.25 8.81 -6.91
C ILE A 36 -5.00 7.88 -7.89
N THR A 37 -4.25 7.02 -8.59
CA THR A 37 -4.82 5.91 -9.36
C THR A 37 -4.70 4.62 -8.56
N VAL A 38 -5.84 4.00 -8.22
CA VAL A 38 -5.90 2.70 -7.54
C VAL A 38 -6.81 1.76 -8.32
N ASN A 39 -6.35 0.54 -8.60
CA ASN A 39 -7.09 -0.44 -9.43
C ASN A 39 -7.62 0.17 -10.75
N GLY A 40 -6.80 1.01 -11.40
CA GLY A 40 -7.16 1.68 -12.67
C GLY A 40 -8.14 2.85 -12.56
N LYS A 41 -8.56 3.24 -11.35
CA LYS A 41 -9.51 4.35 -11.12
C LYS A 41 -8.83 5.52 -10.42
N LYS A 42 -9.16 6.74 -10.86
CA LYS A 42 -8.79 7.97 -10.17
C LYS A 42 -9.70 8.21 -8.96
N VAL A 43 -9.10 8.43 -7.80
CA VAL A 43 -9.81 8.66 -6.53
C VAL A 43 -9.07 9.71 -5.68
N LEU A 44 -9.77 10.31 -4.72
CA LEU A 44 -9.14 11.15 -3.70
C LEU A 44 -8.59 10.30 -2.55
N ASN A 45 -7.37 10.59 -2.12
CA ASN A 45 -6.67 9.85 -1.07
C ASN A 45 -6.72 10.58 0.28
N PHE A 46 -7.55 10.07 1.19
CA PHE A 46 -7.70 10.60 2.56
C PHE A 46 -7.02 9.73 3.63
N CYS A 47 -6.24 8.72 3.24
CA CYS A 47 -5.58 7.80 4.18
C CYS A 47 -4.05 7.78 4.04
N ALA A 48 -3.46 8.80 3.42
CA ALA A 48 -2.02 8.96 3.35
C ALA A 48 -1.44 9.71 4.55
N ASN A 49 -0.17 9.42 4.86
CA ASN A 49 0.64 10.21 5.79
C ASN A 49 1.37 11.37 5.07
N ASN A 50 0.90 11.77 3.87
CA ASN A 50 1.51 12.81 3.04
C ASN A 50 0.91 14.21 3.36
N TYR A 51 1.03 14.63 4.62
CA TYR A 51 0.33 15.81 5.16
C TYR A 51 0.62 17.12 4.41
N LEU A 52 1.87 17.33 4.01
CA LEU A 52 2.31 18.54 3.31
C LEU A 52 2.33 18.39 1.78
N GLY A 53 1.91 17.23 1.25
CA GLY A 53 1.95 16.96 -0.18
C GLY A 53 3.37 16.79 -0.77
N LEU A 54 4.39 16.55 0.07
CA LEU A 54 5.79 16.55 -0.35
C LEU A 54 6.30 15.22 -0.92
N SER A 55 5.60 14.10 -0.69
CA SER A 55 6.07 12.75 -1.08
C SER A 55 6.38 12.59 -2.57
N SER A 56 5.78 13.40 -3.45
CA SER A 56 6.07 13.41 -4.89
C SER A 56 6.24 14.84 -5.42
N HIS A 57 6.66 15.77 -4.55
CA HIS A 57 6.87 17.16 -4.95
C HIS A 57 8.09 17.28 -5.90
N PRO A 58 7.99 18.03 -7.01
CA PRO A 58 9.05 18.10 -8.03
C PRO A 58 10.44 18.42 -7.48
N LYS A 59 10.54 19.41 -6.57
CA LYS A 59 11.82 19.80 -5.94
C LYS A 59 12.46 18.68 -5.10
N VAL A 60 11.65 17.85 -4.43
CA VAL A 60 12.17 16.74 -3.61
C VAL A 60 12.73 15.66 -4.52
N MET A 61 12.00 15.30 -5.58
CA MET A 61 12.47 14.33 -6.56
C MET A 61 13.71 14.80 -7.32
N GLU A 62 13.78 16.09 -7.67
CA GLU A 62 14.95 16.68 -8.31
C GLU A 62 16.18 16.62 -7.40
N ALA A 63 16.04 17.00 -6.13
CA ALA A 63 17.13 16.91 -5.17
C ALA A 63 17.62 15.47 -4.98
N ALA A 64 16.71 14.49 -4.91
CA ALA A 64 17.06 13.07 -4.82
C ALA A 64 17.84 12.59 -6.06
N ARG A 65 17.41 12.98 -7.27
CA ARG A 65 18.11 12.63 -8.52
C ARG A 65 19.51 13.23 -8.63
N LYS A 66 19.78 14.39 -8.03
CA LYS A 66 21.12 15.01 -8.03
C LYS A 66 22.12 14.30 -7.12
N TYR A 67 21.63 13.57 -6.13
CA TYR A 67 22.46 12.91 -5.13
C TYR A 67 22.85 11.47 -5.50
N VAL A 68 22.08 10.84 -6.40
CA VAL A 68 22.40 9.54 -7.00
C VAL A 68 23.26 9.75 -8.24
#